data_AF-A0A2G4RF94-F1
#
_entry.id   AF-A0A2G4RF94-F1
#
_cell.length_a   1.000
_cell.length_b   1.000
_cell.length_c   1.000
_cell.angle_alpha   90.00
_cell.angle_beta   90.00
_cell.angle_gamma   90.00
#
_symmetry.space_group_name_H-M   'P 1'
#
loop_
_entity.id
_entity.type
_entity.pdbx_description
1 polymer ?
#
loop_
_entity_poly.entity_id
_entity_poly.type
_entity_poly.pdbx_seq_one_letter_code
_entity_poly.pdbx_strand_id
1 'polypeptide(L)'
;MFRTASVQSSDGKLYESLTQTALAFGRLDQRLHHHPLLPAILFRERLEAARACAAVDGHLIDPWRLAAELEGLRSVPLGCDIYERGTSVDALHAA
;
A
#
# COMPACT_ATOMS: atom_id res chain seq x y z
N MET A 1 -37.13 7.68 39.28
CA MET A 1 -37.13 6.81 38.09
C MET A 1 -36.15 7.39 37.08
N PHE A 2 -34.89 6.93 37.07
CA PHE A 2 -33.92 7.32 36.05
C PHE A 2 -33.73 6.16 35.08
N ARG A 3 -34.09 6.41 33.82
CA ARG A 3 -33.97 5.49 32.70
C ARG A 3 -32.50 5.48 32.26
N THR A 4 -31.77 4.42 32.57
CA THR A 4 -30.45 4.17 31.99
C THR A 4 -30.65 3.79 30.51
N ALA A 5 -30.44 4.77 29.63
CA ALA A 5 -30.46 4.55 28.20
C ALA A 5 -29.32 3.58 27.80
N SER A 6 -29.66 2.65 26.93
CA SER A 6 -28.88 1.48 26.51
C SER A 6 -27.69 1.81 25.59
N VAL A 7 -26.69 2.55 26.09
CA VAL A 7 -25.47 2.90 25.33
C VAL A 7 -24.50 1.71 25.14
N GLN A 8 -24.68 0.60 25.87
CA GLN A 8 -23.72 -0.51 25.87
C GLN A 8 -23.64 -1.32 24.56
N SER A 9 -24.59 -1.18 23.62
CA SER A 9 -24.63 -2.04 22.42
C SER A 9 -23.68 -1.60 21.30
N SER A 10 -23.41 -0.30 21.14
CA SER A 10 -22.49 0.20 20.09
C SER A 10 -21.04 -0.05 20.46
N ASP A 11 -20.66 0.23 21.71
CA ASP A 11 -19.28 0.11 22.17
C ASP A 11 -18.84 -1.36 22.24
N GLY A 12 -19.75 -2.26 22.62
CA GLY A 12 -19.51 -3.70 22.57
C GLY A 12 -19.24 -4.21 21.15
N LYS A 13 -19.99 -3.73 20.15
CA LYS A 13 -19.78 -4.07 18.73
C LYS A 13 -18.48 -3.48 18.18
N LEU A 14 -18.13 -2.25 18.57
CA LEU A 14 -16.86 -1.63 18.20
C LEU A 14 -15.69 -2.41 18.78
N TYR A 15 -15.76 -2.81 20.05
CA TYR A 15 -14.71 -3.59 20.70
C TYR A 15 -14.52 -4.95 20.03
N GLU A 16 -15.60 -5.64 19.70
CA GLU A 16 -15.54 -6.90 18.95
C GLU A 16 -14.92 -6.72 17.56
N SER A 17 -15.35 -5.70 16.82
CA SER A 17 -14.81 -5.38 15.48
C SER A 17 -13.31 -5.05 15.53
N LEU A 18 -12.89 -4.23 16.50
CA LEU A 18 -11.48 -3.90 16.70
C LEU A 18 -10.65 -5.14 17.06
N THR A 19 -11.19 -6.01 17.92
CA THR A 19 -10.52 -7.26 18.31
C THR A 19 -10.35 -8.19 17.11
N GLN A 20 -11.40 -8.38 16.31
CA GLN A 20 -11.34 -9.19 15.09
C GLN A 20 -10.34 -8.63 14.08
N THR A 21 -10.32 -7.31 13.93
CA THR A 21 -9.39 -6.61 13.03
C THR A 21 -7.93 -6.78 13.49
N ALA A 22 -7.66 -6.60 14.79
CA ALA A 22 -6.34 -6.81 15.36
C ALA A 22 -5.84 -8.26 15.18
N LEU A 23 -6.73 -9.24 15.39
CA LEU A 23 -6.41 -10.66 15.15
C LEU A 23 -6.14 -10.94 13.66
N ALA A 24 -6.89 -10.32 12.75
CA ALA A 24 -6.65 -10.44 11.31
C ALA A 24 -5.29 -9.88 10.92
N PHE A 25 -4.91 -8.72 11.45
CA PHE A 25 -3.58 -8.14 11.25
C PHE A 25 -2.47 -9.04 11.79
N GLY A 26 -2.61 -9.57 13.01
CA GLY A 26 -1.61 -10.49 13.57
C GLY A 26 -1.42 -11.76 12.72
N ARG A 27 -2.50 -12.32 12.17
CA ARG A 27 -2.42 -13.48 11.25
C ARG A 27 -1.75 -13.12 9.92
N LEU A 28 -2.03 -11.94 9.40
CA LEU A 28 -1.41 -11.44 8.17
C LEU A 28 0.10 -11.24 8.39
N ASP A 29 0.46 -10.58 9.49
CA ASP A 29 1.85 -10.31 9.87
C ASP A 29 2.65 -11.62 10.04
N GLN A 30 2.08 -12.61 10.74
CA GLN A 30 2.69 -13.92 10.90
C GLN A 30 2.93 -14.64 9.56
N ARG A 31 2.00 -14.53 8.61
CA ARG A 31 2.16 -15.13 7.27
C ARG A 31 3.22 -14.42 6.43
N LEU A 32 3.33 -13.10 6.58
CA LEU A 32 4.28 -12.30 5.83
C LEU A 32 5.72 -12.44 6.36
N HIS A 33 5.92 -12.68 7.67
CA HIS A 33 7.24 -12.75 8.32
C HIS A 33 8.26 -13.70 7.66
N HIS A 34 7.80 -14.80 7.05
CA HIS A 34 8.68 -15.76 6.36
C HIS A 34 8.47 -15.78 4.84
N HIS A 35 7.76 -14.79 4.30
CA HIS A 35 7.45 -14.76 2.89
C HIS A 35 8.65 -14.22 2.09
N PRO A 36 9.12 -14.91 1.03
CA PRO A 36 10.27 -14.46 0.24
C PRO A 36 10.03 -13.12 -0.45
N LEU A 37 8.77 -12.77 -0.71
CA LEU A 37 8.37 -11.48 -1.30
C LEU A 37 8.01 -10.42 -0.25
N LEU A 38 8.30 -10.63 1.03
CA LEU A 38 8.00 -9.66 2.09
C LEU A 38 8.48 -8.23 1.76
N PRO A 39 9.72 -8.00 1.27
CA PRO A 39 10.19 -6.66 0.95
C PRO A 39 9.36 -6.01 -0.17
N ALA A 40 9.02 -6.76 -1.21
CA ALA A 40 8.22 -6.27 -2.35
C ALA A 40 6.77 -5.96 -1.94
N ILE A 41 6.17 -6.78 -1.08
CA ILE A 41 4.83 -6.54 -0.54
C ILE A 41 4.82 -5.26 0.30
N LEU A 42 5.76 -5.13 1.24
CA LEU A 42 5.87 -3.93 2.09
C LEU A 42 6.12 -2.66 1.27
N PHE A 43 6.94 -2.76 0.22
CA PHE A 43 7.19 -1.65 -0.69
C PHE A 43 5.90 -1.20 -1.39
N ARG A 44 5.11 -2.16 -1.91
CA ARG A 44 3.83 -1.85 -2.56
C ARG A 44 2.83 -1.22 -1.60
N GLU A 45 2.70 -1.74 -0.38
CA GLU A 45 1.78 -1.18 0.62
C GLU A 45 2.18 0.25 1.02
N ARG A 46 3.48 0.55 1.11
CA ARG A 46 3.97 1.92 1.38
C ARG A 46 3.60 2.88 0.25
N LEU A 47 3.71 2.45 -1.01
CA LEU A 47 3.30 3.26 -2.16
C LEU A 47 1.80 3.54 -2.18
N GLU A 48 0.97 2.52 -1.91
CA GLU A 48 -0.47 2.69 -1.82
C GLU A 48 -0.88 3.62 -0.67
N ALA A 49 -0.20 3.51 0.48
CA ALA A 49 -0.41 4.44 1.59
C ALA A 49 -0.04 5.88 1.20
N ALA A 50 1.10 6.09 0.53
CA ALA A 50 1.50 7.41 0.03
C ALA A 50 0.48 7.98 -0.98
N ARG A 51 -0.03 7.13 -1.88
CA ARG A 51 -1.09 7.49 -2.84
C ARG A 51 -2.38 7.89 -2.11
N ALA A 52 -2.79 7.14 -1.10
CA ALA A 52 -3.98 7.44 -0.31
C ALA A 52 -3.86 8.76 0.44
N CYS A 53 -2.70 9.04 1.04
CA CYS A 53 -2.42 10.34 1.68
C CYS A 53 -2.48 11.48 0.65
N ALA A 54 -1.80 11.34 -0.48
CA ALA A 54 -1.82 12.35 -1.53
C ALA A 54 -3.23 12.60 -2.10
N ALA A 55 -4.07 11.56 -2.18
CA ALA A 55 -5.45 11.70 -2.63
C ALA A 55 -6.31 12.53 -1.67
N VAL A 56 -6.04 12.47 -0.36
CA VAL A 56 -6.68 13.35 0.63
C VAL A 56 -6.31 14.81 0.38
N ASP A 57 -5.08 15.06 -0.07
CA ASP A 57 -4.58 16.39 -0.44
C ASP A 57 -5.02 16.83 -1.86
N GLY A 58 -5.81 16.01 -2.58
CA GLY A 58 -6.30 16.30 -3.93
C GLY A 58 -5.29 16.00 -5.04
N HIS A 59 -4.17 15.35 -4.73
CA HIS A 59 -3.17 14.93 -5.71
C HIS A 59 -3.43 13.51 -6.23
N LEU A 60 -3.31 13.33 -7.55
CA LEU A 60 -3.36 12.01 -8.17
C LEU A 60 -1.93 11.53 -8.46
N ILE A 61 -1.48 10.52 -7.73
CA ILE A 61 -0.16 9.90 -7.92
C ILE A 61 -0.32 8.56 -8.62
N ASP A 62 0.47 8.32 -9.66
CA ASP A 62 0.69 6.98 -10.21
C ASP A 62 1.74 6.25 -9.34
N PRO A 63 1.36 5.21 -8.58
CA PRO A 63 2.24 4.56 -7.62
C PRO A 63 3.44 3.88 -8.28
N TRP A 64 3.33 3.42 -9.54
CA TRP A 64 4.45 2.78 -10.24
C TRP A 64 5.46 3.80 -10.79
N ARG A 65 4.98 4.97 -11.23
CA ARG A 65 5.85 6.09 -11.56
C ARG A 65 6.60 6.59 -10.34
N LEU A 66 5.91 6.72 -9.21
CA LEU A 66 6.55 7.07 -7.93
C LEU A 66 7.60 6.02 -7.51
N ALA A 67 7.28 4.73 -7.67
CA ALA A 67 8.24 3.66 -7.42
C ALA A 67 9.50 3.79 -8.27
N ALA A 68 9.35 4.05 -9.58
CA ALA A 68 10.47 4.24 -10.48
C ALA A 68 11.34 5.44 -10.05
N GLU A 69 10.72 6.56 -9.69
CA GLU A 69 11.42 7.76 -9.21
C GLU A 69 12.19 7.49 -7.90
N LEU A 70 11.60 6.76 -6.96
CA LEU A 70 12.25 6.40 -5.69
C LEU A 70 13.45 5.45 -5.87
N GLU A 71 13.36 4.53 -6.82
CA GLU A 71 14.44 3.60 -7.17
C GLU A 71 15.46 4.20 -8.16
N GLY A 72 15.31 5.49 -8.52
CA GLY A 72 16.20 6.19 -9.47
C GLY A 72 16.08 5.70 -10.92
N LEU A 73 15.03 4.95 -11.23
CA LEU A 73 14.73 4.45 -12.57
C LEU A 73 14.10 5.58 -13.41
N ARG A 74 14.49 5.69 -14.68
CA ARG A 74 13.86 6.65 -15.59
C ARG A 74 12.42 6.21 -15.88
N SER A 75 11.45 7.00 -15.43
CA SER A 75 10.06 6.82 -15.81
C SER A 75 9.85 7.31 -17.24
N VAL A 76 9.68 6.36 -18.18
CA VAL A 76 9.28 6.70 -19.56
C VAL A 76 7.77 6.97 -19.56
N PRO A 77 7.31 8.15 -20.01
CA PRO A 77 5.89 8.46 -20.02
C PRO A 77 5.13 7.49 -20.93
N LEU A 78 3.95 7.02 -20.48
CA LEU A 78 3.07 6.19 -21.32
C LEU A 78 2.75 6.94 -22.63
N GLY A 79 3.12 6.35 -23.76
CA GLY A 79 2.97 6.94 -25.10
C GLY A 79 4.29 7.30 -25.79
N CYS A 80 5.41 7.34 -25.06
CA CYS A 80 6.76 7.29 -25.64
C CYS A 80 7.13 5.82 -25.87
N ASP A 81 6.95 5.42 -27.12
CA ASP A 81 7.42 4.22 -27.82
C ASP A 81 7.49 2.90 -27.03
N ILE A 82 6.56 1.99 -27.34
CA ILE A 82 6.53 0.60 -26.83
C ILE A 82 7.85 -0.14 -27.14
N TYR A 83 8.59 0.30 -28.17
CA TYR A 83 9.88 -0.27 -28.58
C TYR A 83 11.08 0.14 -27.71
N GLU A 84 11.02 1.23 -26.93
CA GLU A 84 12.15 1.70 -26.09
C GLU A 84 12.21 1.03 -24.70
N ARG A 85 11.19 0.23 -24.33
CA ARG A 85 11.18 -0.47 -23.03
C ARG A 85 12.26 -1.55 -22.91
N GLY A 86 12.66 -2.18 -24.02
CA GLY A 86 13.70 -3.21 -24.01
C GLY A 86 15.12 -2.65 -23.93
N THR A 87 15.38 -1.51 -24.59
CA THR A 87 16.73 -0.95 -24.74
C THR A 87 17.25 -0.30 -23.46
N SER A 88 16.37 0.25 -22.62
CA SER A 88 16.76 0.89 -21.35
C SER A 88 17.20 -0.10 -20.27
N VAL A 89 16.62 -1.31 -20.23
CA VAL A 89 17.01 -2.36 -19.27
C VAL A 89 18.31 -3.03 -19.71
N ASP A 90 18.48 -3.30 -21.01
CA ASP A 90 19.71 -3.86 -21.56
C ASP A 90 20.90 -2.88 -21.45
N ALA A 91 20.67 -1.57 -21.60
CA ALA A 91 21.71 -0.55 -21.43
C ALA A 91 22.21 -0.41 -19.98
N LEU A 92 21.39 -0.76 -18.98
CA LEU A 92 21.80 -0.75 -17.57
C LEU A 92 22.67 -1.97 -17.21
N HIS A 93 22.53 -3.08 -17.93
CA HIS A 93 23.32 -4.30 -17.72
C HIS A 93 24.67 -4.29 -18.47
N ALA A 94 24.84 -3.34 -19.41
CA ALA A 94 26.01 -3.23 -20.29
C ALA A 94 26.99 -2.11 -19.89
N ALA A 95 26.77 -1.42 -18.76
CA ALA A 95 27.64 -0.38 -18.20
C ALA A 95 28.35 -0.87 -16.94
#